data_AF-A0A9N8ZEZ2-F1
#
_entry.id   AF-A0A9N8ZEZ2-F1
#
_cell.length_a   1.000
_cell.length_b   1.000
_cell.length_c   1.000
_cell.angle_alpha   90.00
_cell.angle_beta   90.00
_cell.angle_gamma   90.00
#
_symmetry.space_group_name_H-M   'P 1'
#
loop_
_entity.id
_entity.type
_entity.pdbx_description
1 polymer ?
#
loop_
_entity_poly.entity_id
_entity_poly.type
_entity_poly.pdbx_seq_one_letter_code
_entity_poly.pdbx_strand_id
1 'polypeptide(L)'
;MIIADLGLGKELDKVPITSASDVQGMPAYVEPQVFRNTKYKRDKRSDIYSLGVLLWEISSGVPPFKGTLPQSIPIIIYNGTRELPVIGTPSAYVELYTKCWSDNPKDRPDIVEVIDFLDEVPPDSDIKSSQPTIKVIESDSRSMNIKQEDTRLTNFSSSASASFLQVNRGSSLNISENWNHIQLSNDALGIDKKDNPMRNADSSKNLDSKEYRKSVISNLSKEIFELQLICTRKGSRKSWKDMITWIENNKSNAREIFEFFNNNDFLHREVILGNFHSIGFGTERNLHEAFRCFIKASKGGDRLGDYEVALCYEKGIGVTKDIAKAIYFYEKVSSTEIDGENSHDDGVVNAKYMLGMIYSNNDVGDKKMDALKLVKSAAEGGYAPAQHYLSQYYQSRDLEKALEWADRCEKNGGWK
;
A
#
# COMPACT_ATOMS: atom_id res chain seq x y z
N MET A 1 24.22 -25.13 14.24
CA MET A 1 23.99 -25.05 12.78
C MET A 1 25.32 -25.34 12.09
N ILE A 2 25.34 -26.15 11.02
CA ILE A 2 26.56 -26.47 10.26
C ILE A 2 26.32 -26.03 8.80
N ILE A 3 27.31 -25.40 8.18
CA ILE A 3 27.29 -25.10 6.74
C ILE A 3 27.64 -26.40 6.00
N ALA A 4 26.69 -26.94 5.22
CA ALA A 4 26.82 -28.26 4.60
C ALA A 4 27.37 -28.22 3.16
N ASP A 5 27.40 -27.05 2.52
CA ASP A 5 27.82 -26.88 1.13
C ASP A 5 28.82 -25.71 1.00
N LEU A 6 29.99 -26.01 0.43
CA LEU A 6 31.06 -25.04 0.15
C LEU A 6 31.27 -24.86 -1.37
N GLY A 7 30.40 -25.40 -2.22
CA GLY A 7 30.58 -25.48 -3.67
C GLY A 7 30.73 -24.15 -4.41
N LEU A 8 30.35 -23.04 -3.77
CA LEU A 8 30.53 -21.67 -4.29
C LEU A 8 31.63 -20.86 -3.57
N GLY A 9 32.31 -21.43 -2.57
CA GLY A 9 33.39 -20.79 -1.85
C GLY A 9 34.60 -20.52 -2.75
N LYS A 10 35.09 -19.28 -2.77
CA LYS A 10 36.27 -18.88 -3.55
C LYS A 10 37.20 -18.03 -2.71
N GLU A 11 38.50 -18.28 -2.84
CA GLU A 11 39.55 -17.46 -2.21
C GLU A 11 39.66 -16.12 -2.96
N LEU A 12 39.63 -15.00 -2.23
CA LEU A 12 39.52 -13.65 -2.81
C LEU A 12 40.69 -13.31 -3.76
N ASP A 13 41.85 -13.93 -3.59
CA ASP A 13 43.08 -13.62 -4.31
C ASP A 13 43.31 -14.43 -5.60
N LYS A 14 42.43 -15.38 -5.93
CA LYS A 14 42.64 -16.34 -7.05
C LYS A 14 41.68 -16.22 -8.25
N VAL A 15 40.87 -15.17 -8.34
CA VAL A 15 39.86 -15.03 -9.43
C VAL A 15 40.46 -14.33 -10.67
N PRO A 16 40.56 -15.00 -11.85
CA PRO A 16 41.09 -14.40 -13.08
C PRO A 16 40.21 -13.24 -13.61
N ILE A 17 40.83 -12.27 -14.28
CA ILE A 17 40.20 -11.01 -14.74
C ILE A 17 39.22 -11.21 -15.92
N THR A 18 39.17 -12.40 -16.54
CA THR A 18 38.51 -12.61 -17.85
C THR A 18 37.32 -13.57 -17.88
N SER A 19 36.82 -14.09 -16.75
CA SER A 19 35.56 -14.83 -16.76
C SER A 19 34.38 -13.86 -16.62
N ALA A 20 33.66 -13.60 -17.72
CA ALA A 20 32.34 -12.97 -17.66
C ALA A 20 31.50 -13.69 -16.58
N SER A 21 30.95 -12.93 -15.64
CA SER A 21 30.30 -13.51 -14.45
C SER A 21 28.96 -14.12 -14.83
N ASP A 22 28.91 -15.42 -15.07
CA ASP A 22 27.67 -16.15 -14.84
C ASP A 22 27.27 -15.88 -13.38
N VAL A 23 26.06 -15.36 -13.17
CA VAL A 23 25.52 -15.12 -11.82
C VAL A 23 25.30 -16.49 -11.16
N GLN A 24 26.35 -17.00 -10.52
CA GLN A 24 26.33 -18.28 -9.80
C GLN A 24 25.81 -18.05 -8.35
N GLY A 25 24.69 -18.70 -8.03
CA GLY A 25 24.05 -18.67 -6.71
C GLY A 25 22.52 -18.65 -6.81
N MET A 26 21.84 -18.72 -5.67
CA MET A 26 20.40 -18.49 -5.60
C MET A 26 20.13 -16.98 -5.65
N PRO A 27 19.46 -16.44 -6.69
CA PRO A 27 19.33 -14.99 -6.88
C PRO A 27 18.80 -14.24 -5.65
N ALA A 28 17.93 -14.86 -4.87
CA ALA A 28 17.33 -14.29 -3.65
C ALA A 28 18.33 -13.88 -2.56
N TYR A 29 19.51 -14.50 -2.54
CA TYR A 29 20.57 -14.24 -1.56
C TYR A 29 21.73 -13.44 -2.16
N VAL A 30 21.72 -13.21 -3.48
CA VAL A 30 22.78 -12.49 -4.19
C VAL A 30 22.56 -10.98 -4.09
N GLU A 31 23.64 -10.24 -3.89
CA GLU A 31 23.62 -8.80 -3.74
C GLU A 31 23.31 -8.04 -5.06
N PRO A 32 22.73 -6.83 -5.00
CA PRO A 32 22.28 -6.08 -6.17
C PRO A 32 23.40 -5.72 -7.16
N GLN A 33 24.62 -5.49 -6.68
CA GLN A 33 25.72 -5.02 -7.53
C GLN A 33 26.12 -6.04 -8.60
N VAL A 34 25.90 -7.33 -8.35
CA VAL A 34 26.13 -8.42 -9.32
C VAL A 34 25.21 -8.29 -10.54
N PHE A 35 23.99 -7.78 -10.35
CA PHE A 35 23.03 -7.57 -11.44
C PHE A 35 23.25 -6.23 -12.16
N ARG A 36 23.85 -5.24 -11.47
CA ARG A 36 24.11 -3.89 -12.01
C ARG A 36 25.38 -3.79 -12.82
N ASN A 37 26.40 -4.56 -12.45
CA ASN A 37 27.71 -4.51 -13.09
C ASN A 37 28.27 -5.92 -13.27
N THR A 38 28.35 -6.36 -14.52
CA THR A 38 28.88 -7.67 -14.92
C THR A 38 30.37 -7.87 -14.60
N LYS A 39 31.08 -6.79 -14.21
CA LYS A 39 32.48 -6.81 -13.75
C LYS A 39 32.60 -6.65 -12.23
N TYR A 40 31.49 -6.57 -11.50
CA TYR A 40 31.51 -6.42 -10.05
C TYR A 40 32.18 -7.63 -9.39
N LYS A 41 33.18 -7.37 -8.54
CA LYS A 41 33.87 -8.39 -7.76
C LYS A 41 33.23 -8.44 -6.38
N ARG A 42 32.64 -9.60 -6.05
CA ARG A 42 32.14 -9.89 -4.70
C ARG A 42 33.29 -9.92 -3.70
N ASP A 43 33.01 -9.45 -2.50
CA ASP A 43 33.94 -9.40 -1.38
C ASP A 43 33.22 -9.82 -0.08
N LYS A 44 33.87 -9.62 1.07
CA LYS A 44 33.28 -9.95 2.38
C LYS A 44 31.93 -9.23 2.63
N ARG A 45 31.72 -8.04 2.06
CA ARG A 45 30.44 -7.32 2.20
C ARG A 45 29.32 -7.99 1.40
N SER A 46 29.65 -8.75 0.36
CA SER A 46 28.70 -9.62 -0.36
C SER A 46 28.19 -10.77 0.50
N ASP A 47 29.07 -11.34 1.33
CA ASP A 47 28.69 -12.39 2.28
C ASP A 47 27.80 -11.82 3.39
N ILE A 48 28.10 -10.60 3.88
CA ILE A 48 27.25 -9.91 4.87
C ILE A 48 25.84 -9.64 4.33
N TYR A 49 25.71 -9.27 3.05
CA TYR A 49 24.39 -9.14 2.43
C TYR A 49 23.61 -10.45 2.50
N SER A 50 24.25 -11.56 2.12
CA SER A 50 23.64 -12.89 2.15
C SER A 50 23.25 -13.31 3.58
N LEU A 51 24.08 -12.97 4.57
CA LEU A 51 23.81 -13.18 5.98
C LEU A 51 22.58 -12.38 6.45
N GLY A 52 22.45 -11.12 6.04
CA GLY A 52 21.25 -10.31 6.31
C GLY A 52 19.97 -10.97 5.80
N VAL A 53 20.00 -11.53 4.60
CA VAL A 53 18.87 -12.30 4.05
C VAL A 53 18.54 -13.52 4.92
N LEU A 54 19.55 -14.24 5.40
CA LEU A 54 19.35 -15.41 6.27
C LEU A 54 18.78 -15.00 7.64
N LEU A 55 19.24 -13.91 8.23
CA LEU A 55 18.70 -13.40 9.50
C LEU A 55 17.21 -13.04 9.37
N TRP A 56 16.83 -12.44 8.25
CA TRP A 56 15.42 -12.19 7.93
C TRP A 56 14.64 -13.49 7.74
N GLU A 57 15.18 -14.48 7.00
CA GLU A 57 14.55 -15.79 6.80
C GLU A 57 14.32 -16.55 8.11
N ILE A 58 15.28 -16.48 9.05
CA ILE A 58 15.14 -17.05 10.39
C ILE A 58 14.00 -16.37 11.15
N SER A 59 13.90 -15.04 11.04
CA SER A 59 12.84 -14.27 11.70
C SER A 59 11.46 -14.59 11.11
N SER A 60 11.40 -14.75 9.78
CA SER A 60 10.16 -14.93 9.04
C SER A 60 9.67 -16.38 9.02
N GLY A 61 10.57 -17.34 9.19
CA GLY A 61 10.31 -18.77 8.99
C GLY A 61 9.98 -19.15 7.55
N VAL A 62 10.25 -18.27 6.58
CA VAL A 62 9.94 -18.49 5.16
C VAL A 62 11.10 -18.06 4.25
N PRO A 63 11.32 -18.78 3.12
CA PRO A 63 12.37 -18.41 2.18
C PRO A 63 12.13 -17.02 1.57
N PRO A 64 13.20 -16.26 1.27
CA PRO A 64 13.12 -14.96 0.63
C PRO A 64 12.39 -15.03 -0.70
N PHE A 65 11.62 -13.98 -0.99
CA PHE A 65 10.74 -13.89 -2.15
C PHE A 65 9.78 -15.09 -2.33
N LYS A 66 9.32 -15.73 -1.25
CA LYS A 66 8.36 -16.85 -1.32
C LYS A 66 7.14 -16.47 -2.17
N GLY A 67 6.95 -17.22 -3.26
CA GLY A 67 5.84 -17.01 -4.21
C GLY A 67 6.14 -16.06 -5.37
N THR A 68 7.32 -15.46 -5.41
CA THR A 68 7.82 -14.71 -6.57
C THR A 68 8.34 -15.66 -7.64
N LEU A 69 8.15 -15.29 -8.91
CA LEU A 69 8.70 -16.05 -10.03
C LEU A 69 10.24 -15.98 -10.00
N PRO A 70 10.98 -17.11 -10.06
CA PRO A 70 12.44 -17.10 -9.93
C PRO A 70 13.15 -16.14 -10.91
N GLN A 71 12.63 -15.99 -12.12
CA GLN A 71 13.17 -15.11 -13.16
C GLN A 71 13.01 -13.61 -12.87
N SER A 72 12.06 -13.21 -12.01
CA SER A 72 11.85 -11.79 -11.66
C SER A 72 12.70 -11.35 -10.47
N ILE A 73 13.20 -12.30 -9.66
CA ILE A 73 14.01 -12.00 -8.47
C ILE A 73 15.24 -11.14 -8.79
N PRO A 74 16.04 -11.42 -9.84
CA PRO A 74 17.14 -10.55 -10.24
C PRO A 74 16.74 -9.10 -10.52
N ILE A 75 15.58 -8.88 -11.16
CA ILE A 75 15.09 -7.53 -11.52
C ILE A 75 14.65 -6.77 -10.26
N ILE A 76 13.97 -7.45 -9.34
CA ILE A 76 13.52 -6.88 -8.07
C ILE A 76 14.73 -6.46 -7.23
N ILE A 77 15.74 -7.33 -7.13
CA ILE A 77 16.97 -7.06 -6.38
C ILE A 77 17.79 -5.96 -7.06
N TYR A 78 17.89 -5.95 -8.40
CA TYR A 78 18.54 -4.87 -9.15
C TYR A 78 17.99 -3.49 -8.77
N ASN A 79 16.67 -3.39 -8.52
CA ASN A 79 16.00 -2.16 -8.09
C ASN A 79 16.16 -1.83 -6.59
N GLY A 80 16.86 -2.68 -5.82
CA GLY A 80 17.10 -2.48 -4.40
C GLY A 80 15.92 -2.90 -3.50
N THR A 81 14.92 -3.59 -4.04
CA THR A 81 13.74 -4.00 -3.27
C THR A 81 14.02 -5.29 -2.49
N ARG A 82 13.70 -5.27 -1.18
CA ARG A 82 13.78 -6.40 -0.25
C ARG A 82 12.47 -6.61 0.49
N GLU A 83 12.38 -7.72 1.21
CA GLU A 83 11.23 -8.11 2.00
C GLU A 83 10.96 -7.13 3.17
N LEU A 84 9.69 -7.06 3.56
CA LEU A 84 9.26 -6.23 4.68
C LEU A 84 9.74 -6.82 6.02
N PRO A 85 9.97 -5.99 7.04
CA PRO A 85 10.25 -6.49 8.38
C PRO A 85 9.18 -7.42 8.94
N VAL A 86 9.61 -8.45 9.66
CA VAL A 86 8.73 -9.47 10.22
C VAL A 86 8.10 -8.97 11.52
N ILE A 87 6.78 -9.11 11.64
CA ILE A 87 6.01 -8.67 12.81
C ILE A 87 6.47 -9.45 14.05
N GLY A 88 6.72 -8.73 15.16
CA GLY A 88 7.17 -9.32 16.42
C GLY A 88 8.68 -9.59 16.50
N THR A 89 9.44 -9.32 15.44
CA THR A 89 10.91 -9.36 15.51
C THR A 89 11.41 -8.11 16.26
N PRO A 90 12.30 -8.26 17.27
CA PRO A 90 12.85 -7.13 18.01
C PRO A 90 13.43 -6.07 17.07
N SER A 91 13.17 -4.78 17.34
CA SER A 91 13.58 -3.69 16.44
C SER A 91 15.08 -3.66 16.19
N ALA A 92 15.88 -3.96 17.22
CA ALA A 92 17.33 -4.12 17.08
C ALA A 92 17.68 -5.20 16.05
N TYR A 93 17.04 -6.36 16.11
CA TYR A 93 17.27 -7.45 15.16
C TYR A 93 16.85 -7.07 13.73
N VAL A 94 15.77 -6.28 13.59
CA VAL A 94 15.35 -5.68 12.30
C VAL A 94 16.40 -4.72 11.75
N GLU A 95 16.91 -3.83 12.59
CA GLU A 95 17.97 -2.89 12.22
C GLU A 95 19.23 -3.62 11.75
N LEU A 96 19.60 -4.70 12.44
CA LEU A 96 20.76 -5.52 12.08
C LEU A 96 20.65 -6.10 10.68
N TYR A 97 19.61 -6.90 10.40
CA TYR A 97 19.52 -7.55 9.09
C TYR A 97 19.26 -6.55 7.96
N THR A 98 18.59 -5.42 8.25
CA THR A 98 18.38 -4.37 7.24
C THR A 98 19.66 -3.61 6.91
N LYS A 99 20.53 -3.39 7.90
CA LYS A 99 21.86 -2.82 7.70
C LYS A 99 22.75 -3.79 6.91
N CYS A 100 22.68 -5.10 7.20
CA CYS A 100 23.43 -6.14 6.50
C CYS A 100 23.15 -6.17 5.00
N TRP A 101 21.90 -5.97 4.57
CA TRP A 101 21.52 -5.99 3.15
C TRP A 101 21.47 -4.61 2.48
N SER A 102 22.15 -3.60 3.04
CA SER A 102 22.21 -2.25 2.46
C SER A 102 22.66 -2.26 0.99
N ASP A 103 22.05 -1.42 0.17
CA ASP A 103 22.29 -1.38 -1.28
C ASP A 103 23.76 -1.08 -1.63
N ASN A 104 24.35 -0.13 -0.91
CA ASN A 104 25.76 0.22 -1.00
C ASN A 104 26.60 -0.73 -0.10
N PRO A 105 27.52 -1.53 -0.67
CA PRO A 105 28.34 -2.47 0.10
C PRO A 105 29.16 -1.85 1.24
N LYS A 106 29.50 -0.56 1.13
CA LYS A 106 30.29 0.14 2.15
C LYS A 106 29.52 0.46 3.43
N ASP A 107 28.20 0.50 3.35
CA ASP A 107 27.32 0.84 4.49
C ASP A 107 26.96 -0.41 5.32
N ARG A 108 27.26 -1.60 4.79
CA ARG A 108 27.04 -2.88 5.46
C ARG A 108 28.06 -3.06 6.60
N PRO A 109 27.65 -3.60 7.75
CA PRO A 109 28.55 -3.85 8.88
C PRO A 109 29.56 -4.95 8.55
N ASP A 110 30.66 -5.04 9.29
CA ASP A 110 31.57 -6.18 9.18
C ASP A 110 31.09 -7.35 10.06
N ILE A 111 31.72 -8.50 9.91
CA ILE A 111 31.28 -9.69 10.65
C ILE A 111 31.46 -9.52 12.17
N VAL A 112 32.46 -8.76 12.61
CA VAL A 112 32.68 -8.49 14.04
C VAL A 112 31.56 -7.61 14.57
N GLU A 113 31.22 -6.54 13.85
CA GLU A 113 30.10 -5.65 14.20
C GLU A 113 28.75 -6.40 14.24
N VAL A 114 28.53 -7.39 13.36
CA VAL A 114 27.31 -8.23 13.37
C VAL A 114 27.27 -9.13 14.61
N ILE A 115 28.42 -9.72 14.99
CA ILE A 115 28.51 -10.58 16.18
C ILE A 115 28.29 -9.76 17.44
N ASP A 116 28.98 -8.62 17.59
CA ASP A 116 28.83 -7.71 18.73
C ASP A 116 27.36 -7.29 18.90
N PHE A 117 26.68 -6.98 17.79
CA PHE A 117 25.26 -6.63 17.82
C PHE A 117 24.39 -7.79 18.32
N LEU A 118 24.65 -9.03 17.86
CA LEU A 118 23.86 -10.20 18.27
C LEU A 118 24.08 -10.58 19.74
N ASP A 119 25.30 -10.37 20.26
CA ASP A 119 25.63 -10.61 21.67
C ASP A 119 24.98 -9.57 22.60
N GLU A 120 24.71 -8.35 22.11
CA GLU A 120 24.05 -7.28 22.86
C GLU A 120 22.51 -7.42 22.92
N VAL A 121 21.88 -8.26 22.10
CA VAL A 121 20.41 -8.47 22.14
C VAL A 121 20.05 -9.46 23.27
N PRO A 122 19.44 -9.02 24.38
CA PRO A 122 19.09 -9.91 25.47
C PRO A 122 17.97 -10.89 25.04
N PRO A 123 17.99 -12.15 25.52
CA PRO A 123 17.03 -13.18 25.11
C PRO A 123 15.59 -12.94 25.59
N ASP A 124 15.33 -11.96 26.45
CA ASP A 124 14.01 -11.67 27.00
C ASP A 124 13.80 -10.16 27.23
N SER A 125 13.08 -9.49 26.32
CA SER A 125 12.45 -8.20 26.64
C SER A 125 11.04 -8.12 26.06
N ASP A 126 10.07 -8.30 26.97
CA ASP A 126 8.65 -7.94 26.91
C ASP A 126 7.68 -8.78 26.04
N ILE A 127 7.43 -10.02 26.48
CA ILE A 127 6.09 -10.62 26.41
C ILE A 127 5.45 -10.52 27.80
N LYS A 128 4.88 -9.36 28.15
CA LYS A 128 3.87 -9.31 29.21
C LYS A 128 2.52 -9.66 28.60
N SER A 129 2.14 -10.93 28.72
CA SER A 129 0.80 -11.40 28.44
C SER A 129 -0.20 -10.78 29.43
N SER A 130 -0.89 -9.73 29.03
CA SER A 130 -2.17 -9.37 29.65
C SER A 130 -3.28 -10.14 28.94
N GLN A 131 -3.51 -11.39 29.37
CA GLN A 131 -4.80 -12.05 29.10
C GLN A 131 -5.87 -11.41 29.99
N PRO A 132 -7.02 -10.97 29.45
CA PRO A 132 -8.17 -10.68 30.29
C PRO A 132 -8.77 -12.01 30.76
N THR A 133 -8.71 -12.27 32.07
CA THR A 133 -9.42 -13.38 32.70
C THR A 133 -10.92 -13.07 32.68
N ILE A 134 -11.65 -13.69 31.75
CA ILE A 134 -13.12 -13.66 31.75
C ILE A 134 -13.60 -14.56 32.89
N LYS A 135 -14.22 -13.97 33.92
CA LYS A 135 -15.01 -14.70 34.91
C LYS A 135 -16.22 -15.30 34.19
N VAL A 136 -16.30 -16.63 34.19
CA VAL A 136 -17.48 -17.39 33.76
C VAL A 136 -18.65 -17.01 34.67
N ILE A 137 -19.70 -16.44 34.08
CA ILE A 137 -21.04 -16.41 34.65
C ILE A 137 -21.82 -17.48 33.89
N GLU A 138 -22.10 -18.59 34.57
CA GLU A 138 -23.09 -19.58 34.13
C GLU A 138 -24.48 -18.97 34.23
N SER A 139 -25.26 -19.00 33.14
CA SER A 139 -26.69 -19.30 33.21
C SER A 139 -27.27 -19.52 31.81
N ASP A 140 -27.91 -20.68 31.69
CA ASP A 140 -29.08 -20.99 30.88
C ASP A 140 -28.90 -21.31 29.39
N SER A 141 -28.56 -22.57 29.19
CA SER A 141 -28.97 -23.41 28.07
C SER A 141 -30.48 -23.36 27.82
N ARG A 142 -30.87 -22.89 26.63
CA ARG A 142 -32.03 -23.44 25.90
C ARG A 142 -31.64 -23.78 24.47
N SER A 143 -31.55 -25.08 24.26
CA SER A 143 -31.44 -25.80 23.01
C SER A 143 -32.58 -25.48 22.03
N MET A 144 -32.26 -25.35 20.74
CA MET A 144 -33.14 -25.83 19.67
C MET A 144 -32.34 -26.65 18.65
N ASN A 145 -32.65 -27.95 18.66
CA ASN A 145 -32.32 -28.96 17.67
C ASN A 145 -32.83 -28.58 16.27
N ILE A 146 -32.02 -28.77 15.22
CA ILE A 146 -32.49 -29.37 13.96
C ILE A 146 -31.43 -30.35 13.41
N LYS A 147 -31.81 -31.62 13.55
CA LYS A 147 -31.50 -32.90 12.88
C LYS A 147 -30.42 -32.97 11.78
N GLN A 148 -29.54 -33.95 11.99
CA GLN A 148 -28.73 -34.70 11.01
C GLN A 148 -29.59 -35.66 10.18
N GLU A 149 -29.20 -35.84 8.92
CA GLU A 149 -29.20 -37.05 8.06
C GLU A 149 -28.55 -36.58 6.72
N ASP A 150 -27.55 -37.19 6.09
CA ASP A 150 -27.14 -38.57 6.04
C ASP A 150 -25.61 -38.71 5.86
N THR A 151 -25.04 -39.66 6.59
CA THR A 151 -23.69 -40.19 6.44
C THR A 151 -23.65 -41.34 5.42
N ARG A 152 -22.78 -41.24 4.40
CA ARG A 152 -22.10 -42.41 3.82
C ARG A 152 -20.59 -42.19 3.82
N LEU A 153 -19.93 -42.95 4.69
CA LEU A 153 -18.51 -43.25 4.77
C LEU A 153 -18.06 -43.89 3.42
N THR A 154 -16.82 -43.86 2.93
CA THR A 154 -15.49 -43.96 3.54
C THR A 154 -14.40 -43.50 2.54
N ASN A 155 -13.37 -42.81 3.07
CA ASN A 155 -11.95 -42.83 2.71
C ASN A 155 -11.51 -42.55 1.26
N PHE A 156 -10.91 -41.39 1.02
CA PHE A 156 -9.55 -41.27 0.45
C PHE A 156 -8.99 -39.85 0.66
N SER A 157 -7.79 -39.79 1.24
CA SER A 157 -6.77 -38.73 1.11
C SER A 157 -7.11 -37.29 1.49
N SER A 158 -6.36 -36.80 2.47
CA SER A 158 -6.11 -35.40 2.81
C SER A 158 -5.81 -34.51 1.60
N SER A 159 -6.81 -33.81 1.08
CA SER A 159 -6.64 -32.68 0.15
C SER A 159 -7.93 -31.86 0.04
N ALA A 160 -8.33 -31.15 1.10
CA ALA A 160 -9.44 -30.20 1.02
C ALA A 160 -9.37 -29.12 2.12
N SER A 161 -8.22 -28.47 2.26
CA SER A 161 -8.12 -27.23 3.07
C SER A 161 -7.36 -26.10 2.37
N ALA A 162 -6.92 -26.30 1.12
CA ALA A 162 -6.09 -25.35 0.38
C ALA A 162 -6.85 -24.53 -0.70
N SER A 163 -8.16 -24.73 -0.85
CA SER A 163 -8.93 -24.10 -1.94
C SER A 163 -9.51 -22.73 -1.59
N PHE A 164 -9.20 -22.18 -0.41
CA PHE A 164 -9.62 -20.82 -0.03
C PHE A 164 -8.49 -19.76 -0.20
N LEU A 165 -7.24 -20.19 -0.41
CA LEU A 165 -6.06 -19.30 -0.42
C LEU A 165 -5.30 -19.26 -1.75
N GLN A 166 -5.90 -19.74 -2.85
CA GLN A 166 -5.25 -19.80 -4.16
C GLN A 166 -5.93 -18.98 -5.26
N VAL A 167 -6.52 -17.84 -4.89
CA VAL A 167 -6.90 -16.78 -5.84
C VAL A 167 -6.30 -15.47 -5.34
N ASN A 168 -5.00 -15.29 -5.54
CA ASN A 168 -4.39 -13.97 -5.54
C ASN A 168 -3.00 -14.02 -6.20
N ARG A 169 -2.97 -13.93 -7.53
CA ARG A 169 -1.80 -13.44 -8.28
C ARG A 169 -2.29 -12.69 -9.51
N GLY A 170 -2.81 -11.48 -9.26
CA GLY A 170 -3.27 -10.55 -10.26
C GLY A 170 -3.87 -9.34 -9.58
N SER A 171 -3.06 -8.29 -9.42
CA SER A 171 -3.47 -6.93 -9.04
C SER A 171 -4.29 -6.78 -7.75
N SER A 172 -3.62 -6.76 -6.59
CA SER A 172 -4.12 -5.96 -5.46
C SER A 172 -3.84 -4.48 -5.79
N LEU A 173 -4.70 -3.87 -6.60
CA LEU A 173 -4.66 -2.43 -6.89
C LEU A 173 -5.08 -1.66 -5.63
N ASN A 174 -4.11 -1.41 -4.75
CA ASN A 174 -4.23 -0.51 -3.61
C ASN A 174 -4.43 0.93 -4.14
N ILE A 175 -5.58 1.54 -3.89
CA ILE A 175 -5.83 2.93 -4.33
C ILE A 175 -4.96 3.95 -3.59
N SER A 176 -4.47 3.60 -2.41
CA SER A 176 -3.48 4.38 -1.66
C SER A 176 -2.05 4.25 -2.17
N GLU A 177 -1.74 3.18 -2.91
CA GLU A 177 -0.50 3.09 -3.67
C GLU A 177 -0.51 4.08 -4.84
N ASN A 178 -1.67 4.52 -5.33
CA ASN A 178 -1.75 5.47 -6.43
C ASN A 178 -1.36 6.92 -6.03
N TRP A 179 -1.57 7.32 -4.78
CA TRP A 179 -1.03 8.59 -4.26
C TRP A 179 0.46 8.49 -3.93
N ASN A 180 0.89 7.34 -3.39
CA ASN A 180 2.28 7.11 -3.00
C ASN A 180 3.22 6.85 -4.19
N HIS A 181 2.71 6.31 -5.30
CA HIS A 181 3.42 6.13 -6.57
C HIS A 181 3.40 7.35 -7.51
N ILE A 182 3.02 8.54 -7.02
CA ILE A 182 3.39 9.79 -7.69
C ILE A 182 4.89 10.03 -7.46
N GLN A 183 5.72 9.12 -7.99
CA GLN A 183 6.98 9.52 -8.60
C GLN A 183 6.61 9.96 -10.01
N LEU A 184 6.80 11.25 -10.30
CA LEU A 184 6.79 11.76 -11.65
C LEU A 184 7.76 10.90 -12.48
N SER A 185 7.24 9.95 -13.24
CA SER A 185 8.05 9.18 -14.18
C SER A 185 8.52 10.14 -15.27
N ASN A 186 9.83 10.31 -15.41
CA ASN A 186 10.45 11.08 -16.49
C ASN A 186 10.24 10.43 -17.88
N ASP A 187 9.58 9.28 -17.97
CA ASP A 187 9.40 8.53 -19.20
C ASP A 187 7.92 8.32 -19.53
N ALA A 188 7.30 9.35 -20.12
CA ALA A 188 6.13 9.19 -21.00
C ALA A 188 6.26 10.19 -22.16
N LEU A 189 7.00 9.74 -23.18
CA LEU A 189 7.23 10.42 -24.45
C LEU A 189 5.94 10.51 -25.27
N GLY A 190 5.66 11.69 -25.81
CA GLY A 190 4.60 11.91 -26.80
C GLY A 190 4.02 13.32 -26.77
N ILE A 191 4.88 14.33 -26.89
CA ILE A 191 4.49 15.73 -26.92
C ILE A 191 3.73 16.02 -28.22
N ASP A 192 2.46 16.43 -28.11
CA ASP A 192 1.88 17.41 -29.02
C ASP A 192 1.50 18.64 -28.18
N LYS A 193 2.35 19.68 -28.26
CA LYS A 193 2.10 20.98 -27.60
C LYS A 193 0.96 21.66 -28.36
N LYS A 194 -0.28 21.52 -27.89
CA LYS A 194 -1.35 22.44 -28.30
C LYS A 194 -2.03 23.05 -27.08
N ASP A 195 -1.97 24.38 -27.12
CA ASP A 195 -2.78 25.37 -26.42
C ASP A 195 -2.64 25.45 -24.89
N ASN A 196 -1.52 26.03 -24.49
CA ASN A 196 -1.40 26.68 -23.19
C ASN A 196 -1.99 28.11 -23.30
N PRO A 197 -3.09 28.44 -22.60
CA PRO A 197 -3.80 29.72 -22.76
C PRO A 197 -3.04 30.97 -22.27
N MET A 198 -1.83 30.84 -21.73
CA MET A 198 -1.08 31.98 -21.16
C MET A 198 -0.04 32.62 -22.08
N ARG A 199 0.04 32.30 -23.38
CA ARG A 199 1.11 32.86 -24.23
C ARG A 199 0.84 34.19 -24.93
N ASN A 200 -0.36 34.75 -24.84
CA ASN A 200 -0.69 36.05 -25.45
C ASN A 200 -1.24 37.02 -24.40
N ALA A 201 -0.37 37.65 -23.63
CA ALA A 201 -0.72 38.85 -22.87
C ALA A 201 0.17 39.99 -23.36
N ASP A 202 -0.39 40.76 -24.28
CA ASP A 202 0.15 42.02 -24.77
C ASP A 202 0.14 43.05 -23.63
N SER A 203 1.20 43.85 -23.54
CA SER A 203 1.52 44.71 -22.41
C SER A 203 0.68 46.00 -22.38
N SER A 204 -0.64 45.90 -22.16
CA SER A 204 -1.46 47.04 -21.73
C SER A 204 -2.76 46.61 -21.04
N LYS A 205 -3.09 47.28 -19.90
CA LYS A 205 -4.23 47.11 -18.97
C LYS A 205 -4.00 46.15 -17.78
N ASN A 206 -3.46 46.70 -16.70
CA ASN A 206 -2.96 45.97 -15.53
C ASN A 206 -3.95 45.86 -14.34
N LEU A 207 -5.24 46.18 -14.51
CA LEU A 207 -6.30 45.87 -13.52
C LEU A 207 -7.18 44.69 -13.94
N ASP A 208 -7.44 44.54 -15.24
CA ASP A 208 -8.27 43.49 -15.84
C ASP A 208 -7.59 42.10 -15.79
N SER A 209 -6.25 42.09 -15.87
CA SER A 209 -5.45 40.85 -15.88
C SER A 209 -5.41 40.12 -14.53
N LYS A 210 -5.41 40.85 -13.41
CA LYS A 210 -5.31 40.27 -12.06
C LYS A 210 -6.63 39.67 -11.60
N GLU A 211 -7.73 40.36 -11.87
CA GLU A 211 -9.07 39.87 -11.55
C GLU A 211 -9.44 38.67 -12.43
N TYR A 212 -9.12 38.74 -13.73
CA TYR A 212 -9.22 37.60 -14.64
C TYR A 212 -8.40 36.39 -14.14
N ARG A 213 -7.13 36.59 -13.76
CA ARG A 213 -6.28 35.52 -13.21
C ARG A 213 -6.88 34.91 -11.94
N LYS A 214 -7.40 35.73 -11.03
CA LYS A 214 -8.10 35.24 -9.82
C LYS A 214 -9.32 34.39 -10.16
N SER A 215 -10.09 34.78 -11.18
CA SER A 215 -11.24 34.00 -11.68
C SER A 215 -10.80 32.63 -12.24
N VAL A 216 -9.73 32.60 -13.04
CA VAL A 216 -9.15 31.35 -13.57
C VAL A 216 -8.72 30.42 -12.44
N ILE A 217 -7.95 30.91 -11.46
CA ILE A 217 -7.50 30.10 -10.32
C ILE A 217 -8.68 29.58 -9.49
N SER A 218 -9.72 30.40 -9.31
CA SER A 218 -10.96 29.99 -8.62
C SER A 218 -11.66 28.83 -9.35
N ASN A 219 -11.78 28.90 -10.68
CA ASN A 219 -12.39 27.83 -11.46
C ASN A 219 -11.57 26.53 -11.41
N LEU A 220 -10.25 26.62 -11.60
CA LEU A 220 -9.34 25.48 -11.46
C LEU A 220 -9.45 24.84 -10.07
N SER A 221 -9.53 25.65 -9.02
CA SER A 221 -9.66 25.13 -7.65
C SER A 221 -10.98 24.38 -7.44
N LYS A 222 -12.08 24.81 -8.07
CA LYS A 222 -13.35 24.07 -8.06
C LYS A 222 -13.25 22.75 -8.83
N GLU A 223 -12.59 22.75 -9.99
CA GLU A 223 -12.40 21.54 -10.80
C GLU A 223 -11.66 20.43 -10.04
N ILE A 224 -10.55 20.76 -9.38
CA ILE A 224 -9.80 19.75 -8.60
C ILE A 224 -10.57 19.26 -7.37
N PHE A 225 -11.36 20.14 -6.75
CA PHE A 225 -12.27 19.74 -5.68
C PHE A 225 -13.30 18.71 -6.17
N GLU A 226 -13.96 18.97 -7.31
CA GLU A 226 -14.92 18.01 -7.89
C GLU A 226 -14.26 16.69 -8.30
N LEU A 227 -13.07 16.73 -8.88
CA LEU A 227 -12.31 15.53 -9.23
C LEU A 227 -11.97 14.69 -7.98
N GLN A 228 -11.63 15.33 -6.86
CA GLN A 228 -11.39 14.65 -5.58
C GLN A 228 -12.64 13.91 -5.08
N LEU A 229 -13.81 14.54 -5.16
CA LEU A 229 -15.08 13.91 -4.78
C LEU A 229 -15.40 12.71 -5.67
N ILE A 230 -15.21 12.83 -6.99
CA ILE A 230 -15.45 11.73 -7.94
C ILE A 230 -14.51 10.54 -7.65
N CYS A 231 -13.22 10.81 -7.42
CA CYS A 231 -12.24 9.77 -7.10
C CYS A 231 -12.59 9.04 -5.80
N THR A 232 -13.02 9.79 -4.80
CA THR A 232 -13.43 9.22 -3.50
C THR A 232 -14.64 8.31 -3.67
N ARG A 233 -15.69 8.75 -4.37
CA ARG A 233 -16.94 7.98 -4.52
C ARG A 233 -16.79 6.73 -5.39
N LYS A 234 -16.12 6.87 -6.54
CA LYS A 234 -16.10 5.81 -7.55
C LYS A 234 -14.87 4.91 -7.44
N GLY A 235 -13.73 5.46 -7.00
CA GLY A 235 -12.44 4.77 -7.01
C GLY A 235 -12.05 4.22 -8.40
N SER A 236 -12.59 4.81 -9.47
CA SER A 236 -12.49 4.24 -10.81
C SER A 236 -11.18 4.63 -11.47
N ARG A 237 -10.63 3.75 -12.32
CA ARG A 237 -9.37 4.01 -13.04
C ARG A 237 -9.45 5.32 -13.84
N LYS A 238 -10.61 5.58 -14.45
CA LYS A 238 -10.87 6.81 -15.19
C LYS A 238 -10.77 8.04 -14.29
N SER A 239 -11.44 8.04 -13.13
CA SER A 239 -11.43 9.18 -12.20
C SER A 239 -10.02 9.56 -11.75
N TRP A 240 -9.21 8.55 -11.39
CA TRP A 240 -7.81 8.77 -11.01
C TRP A 240 -6.97 9.30 -12.17
N LYS A 241 -7.18 8.79 -13.39
CA LYS A 241 -6.48 9.29 -14.59
C LYS A 241 -6.83 10.75 -14.88
N ASP A 242 -8.10 11.12 -14.76
CA ASP A 242 -8.57 12.49 -14.98
C ASP A 242 -7.93 13.45 -13.95
N MET A 243 -7.84 13.04 -12.68
CA MET A 243 -7.15 13.80 -11.64
C MET A 243 -5.65 13.98 -11.93
N ILE A 244 -4.94 12.92 -12.29
CA ILE A 244 -3.50 12.99 -12.63
C ILE A 244 -3.28 13.93 -13.81
N THR A 245 -4.07 13.77 -14.87
CA THR A 245 -4.00 14.61 -16.08
C THR A 245 -4.25 16.08 -15.73
N TRP A 246 -5.23 16.35 -14.85
CA TRP A 246 -5.51 17.69 -14.38
C TRP A 246 -4.32 18.28 -13.61
N ILE A 247 -3.72 17.52 -12.70
CA ILE A 247 -2.55 17.95 -11.91
C ILE A 247 -1.39 18.31 -12.86
N GLU A 248 -1.12 17.47 -13.85
CA GLU A 248 -0.05 17.68 -14.82
C GLU A 248 -0.26 18.93 -15.67
N ASN A 249 -1.47 19.14 -16.17
CA ASN A 249 -1.82 20.30 -17.00
C ASN A 249 -1.78 21.61 -16.22
N ASN A 250 -1.97 21.56 -14.90
CA ASN A 250 -2.04 22.74 -14.04
C ASN A 250 -0.79 22.99 -13.19
N LYS A 251 0.33 22.31 -13.46
CA LYS A 251 1.61 22.50 -12.74
C LYS A 251 2.07 23.95 -12.71
N SER A 252 1.88 24.71 -13.79
CA SER A 252 2.29 26.13 -13.84
C SER A 252 1.49 27.03 -12.89
N ASN A 253 0.26 26.65 -12.56
CA ASN A 253 -0.63 27.38 -11.65
C ASN A 253 -0.61 26.80 -10.23
N ALA A 254 0.19 25.76 -9.96
CA ALA A 254 0.11 24.97 -8.73
C ALA A 254 0.28 25.81 -7.46
N ARG A 255 1.24 26.75 -7.46
CA ARG A 255 1.48 27.66 -6.33
C ARG A 255 0.25 28.53 -6.01
N GLU A 256 -0.37 29.10 -7.04
CA GLU A 256 -1.53 29.99 -6.89
C GLU A 256 -2.78 29.21 -6.48
N ILE A 257 -2.97 27.99 -6.99
CA ILE A 257 -4.05 27.09 -6.58
C ILE A 257 -3.87 26.69 -5.11
N PHE A 258 -2.65 26.32 -4.71
CA PHE A 258 -2.32 26.01 -3.31
C PHE A 258 -2.58 27.20 -2.39
N GLU A 259 -2.17 28.41 -2.77
CA GLU A 259 -2.44 29.64 -2.02
C GLU A 259 -3.94 29.98 -2.00
N PHE A 260 -4.66 29.70 -3.07
CA PHE A 260 -6.10 29.91 -3.14
C PHE A 260 -6.83 29.03 -2.13
N PHE A 261 -6.53 27.73 -2.06
CA PHE A 261 -7.05 26.87 -0.99
C PHE A 261 -6.61 27.35 0.39
N ASN A 262 -5.39 27.87 0.54
CA ASN A 262 -4.94 28.38 1.83
C ASN A 262 -5.76 29.58 2.35
N ASN A 263 -6.17 30.47 1.44
CA ASN A 263 -6.80 31.74 1.78
C ASN A 263 -8.33 31.71 1.73
N ASN A 264 -8.94 30.64 1.25
CA ASN A 264 -10.39 30.52 1.08
C ASN A 264 -10.89 29.28 1.83
N ASP A 265 -12.14 29.34 2.27
CA ASP A 265 -12.79 28.23 2.96
C ASP A 265 -13.48 27.31 1.94
N PHE A 266 -13.25 26.01 2.08
CA PHE A 266 -13.80 24.97 1.22
C PHE A 266 -14.14 23.76 2.08
N LEU A 267 -15.22 23.06 1.71
CA LEU A 267 -15.44 21.71 2.21
C LEU A 267 -14.21 20.85 1.85
N HIS A 268 -13.76 19.99 2.76
CA HIS A 268 -12.56 19.16 2.56
C HIS A 268 -11.26 19.92 2.25
N ARG A 269 -11.20 21.23 2.52
CA ARG A 269 -10.01 22.07 2.29
C ARG A 269 -8.74 21.45 2.86
N GLU A 270 -8.79 21.02 4.13
CA GLU A 270 -7.64 20.45 4.81
C GLU A 270 -7.23 19.10 4.19
N VAL A 271 -8.18 18.29 3.70
CA VAL A 271 -7.89 17.06 2.97
C VAL A 271 -7.17 17.37 1.65
N ILE A 272 -7.63 18.37 0.90
CA ILE A 272 -7.00 18.78 -0.37
C ILE A 272 -5.60 19.32 -0.13
N LEU A 273 -5.39 20.16 0.89
CA LEU A 273 -4.06 20.65 1.25
C LEU A 273 -3.14 19.51 1.71
N GLY A 274 -3.67 18.53 2.45
CA GLY A 274 -2.93 17.33 2.82
C GLY A 274 -2.47 16.53 1.60
N ASN A 275 -3.36 16.38 0.62
CA ASN A 275 -3.05 15.76 -0.67
C ASN A 275 -2.00 16.55 -1.47
N PHE A 276 -2.07 17.88 -1.46
CA PHE A 276 -1.05 18.72 -2.10
C PHE A 276 0.31 18.59 -1.42
N HIS A 277 0.36 18.50 -0.09
CA HIS A 277 1.59 18.22 0.65
C HIS A 277 2.12 16.80 0.37
N SER A 278 1.25 15.81 0.18
CA SER A 278 1.69 14.44 -0.08
C SER A 278 2.38 14.27 -1.43
N ILE A 279 1.96 15.05 -2.44
CA ILE A 279 2.49 15.00 -3.82
C ILE A 279 3.42 16.17 -4.17
N GLY A 280 3.48 17.22 -3.35
CA GLY A 280 4.25 18.44 -3.63
C GLY A 280 3.60 19.35 -4.69
N PHE A 281 2.27 19.49 -4.70
CA PHE A 281 1.57 20.36 -5.64
C PHE A 281 1.48 21.79 -5.11
N GLY A 282 2.24 22.71 -5.71
CA GLY A 282 2.26 24.13 -5.30
C GLY A 282 3.00 24.40 -3.98
N THR A 283 3.62 23.36 -3.42
CA THR A 283 4.37 23.35 -2.16
C THR A 283 5.42 22.24 -2.21
N GLU A 284 6.32 22.18 -1.23
CA GLU A 284 7.25 21.07 -1.09
C GLU A 284 6.55 19.81 -0.59
N ARG A 285 6.96 18.65 -1.12
CA ARG A 285 6.43 17.35 -0.68
C ARG A 285 6.80 17.10 0.77
N ASN A 286 5.80 16.91 1.62
CA ASN A 286 5.98 16.65 3.05
C ASN A 286 4.85 15.76 3.58
N LEU A 287 5.15 14.48 3.82
CA LEU A 287 4.16 13.51 4.29
C LEU A 287 3.72 13.77 5.75
N HIS A 288 4.57 14.37 6.58
CA HIS A 288 4.20 14.74 7.96
C HIS A 288 3.19 15.88 7.98
N GLU A 289 3.39 16.91 7.14
CA GLU A 289 2.40 17.99 7.01
C GLU A 289 1.11 17.49 6.35
N ALA A 290 1.19 16.56 5.40
CA ALA A 290 0.00 15.88 4.87
C ALA A 290 -0.82 15.21 5.99
N PHE A 291 -0.16 14.41 6.85
CA PHE A 291 -0.81 13.78 7.99
C PHE A 291 -1.41 14.80 8.98
N ARG A 292 -0.70 15.91 9.25
CA ARG A 292 -1.21 16.99 10.11
C ARG A 292 -2.48 17.64 9.55
N CYS A 293 -2.52 17.88 8.24
CA CYS A 293 -3.72 18.37 7.55
C CYS A 293 -4.89 17.39 7.69
N PHE A 294 -4.68 16.09 7.47
CA PHE A 294 -5.74 15.08 7.64
C PHE A 294 -6.24 14.99 9.09
N ILE A 295 -5.35 15.05 10.08
CA ILE A 295 -5.74 15.11 11.50
C ILE A 295 -6.54 16.39 11.80
N LYS A 296 -6.17 17.53 11.21
CA LYS A 296 -6.92 18.78 11.35
C LYS A 296 -8.33 18.66 10.76
N ALA A 297 -8.45 18.04 9.58
CA ALA A 297 -9.73 17.72 8.95
C ALA A 297 -10.59 16.82 9.85
N SER A 298 -10.03 15.68 10.30
CA SER A 298 -10.68 14.71 11.20
C SER A 298 -11.19 15.36 12.49
N LYS A 299 -10.37 16.21 13.14
CA LYS A 299 -10.78 16.98 14.33
C LYS A 299 -11.89 18.00 14.05
N GLY A 300 -11.96 18.51 12.83
CA GLY A 300 -13.04 19.37 12.35
C GLY A 300 -14.33 18.62 12.01
N GLY A 301 -14.38 17.30 12.20
CA GLY A 301 -15.53 16.47 11.85
C GLY A 301 -15.60 16.10 10.36
N ASP A 302 -14.54 16.32 9.61
CA ASP A 302 -14.47 15.93 8.21
C ASP A 302 -14.26 14.41 8.08
N ARG A 303 -15.25 13.74 7.51
CA ARG A 303 -15.24 12.29 7.30
C ARG A 303 -14.18 11.82 6.31
N LEU A 304 -13.84 12.63 5.28
CA LEU A 304 -12.68 12.33 4.42
C LEU A 304 -11.39 12.46 5.22
N GLY A 305 -11.33 13.42 6.14
CA GLY A 305 -10.22 13.55 7.08
C GLY A 305 -10.02 12.27 7.90
N ASP A 306 -11.09 11.72 8.48
CA ASP A 306 -11.03 10.45 9.21
C ASP A 306 -10.55 9.29 8.32
N TYR A 307 -11.04 9.21 7.07
CA TYR A 307 -10.61 8.19 6.11
C TYR A 307 -9.11 8.30 5.76
N GLU A 308 -8.62 9.50 5.48
CA GLU A 308 -7.20 9.71 5.17
C GLU A 308 -6.30 9.45 6.38
N VAL A 309 -6.75 9.78 7.60
CA VAL A 309 -6.04 9.41 8.83
C VAL A 309 -5.95 7.89 9.00
N ALA A 310 -7.04 7.17 8.74
CA ALA A 310 -7.04 5.70 8.75
C ALA A 310 -5.99 5.15 7.78
N LEU A 311 -5.94 5.72 6.57
CA LEU A 311 -5.01 5.31 5.54
C LEU A 311 -3.55 5.62 5.91
N CYS A 312 -3.29 6.78 6.51
CA CYS A 312 -1.97 7.13 7.03
C CYS A 312 -1.49 6.13 8.07
N TYR A 313 -2.34 5.71 9.01
CA TYR A 313 -1.99 4.68 9.97
C TYR A 313 -1.84 3.30 9.34
N GLU A 314 -2.64 2.94 8.33
CA GLU A 314 -2.54 1.65 7.66
C GLU A 314 -1.22 1.50 6.89
N LYS A 315 -0.81 2.57 6.20
CA LYS A 315 0.35 2.57 5.30
C LYS A 315 1.61 3.17 5.91
N GLY A 316 1.51 3.84 7.05
CA GLY A 316 2.62 4.58 7.66
C GLY A 316 2.97 5.88 6.93
N ILE A 317 1.97 6.59 6.38
CA ILE A 317 2.19 7.83 5.63
C ILE A 317 2.29 9.00 6.60
N GLY A 318 3.49 9.55 6.78
CA GLY A 318 3.72 10.71 7.67
C GLY A 318 3.55 10.40 9.17
N VAL A 319 3.32 9.13 9.52
CA VAL A 319 3.14 8.62 10.87
C VAL A 319 3.59 7.16 10.93
N THR A 320 3.98 6.67 12.09
CA THR A 320 4.26 5.24 12.27
C THR A 320 3.01 4.41 11.98
N LYS A 321 3.18 3.32 11.22
CA LYS A 321 2.10 2.38 10.89
C LYS A 321 1.47 1.80 12.15
N ASP A 322 0.15 1.80 12.22
CA ASP A 322 -0.66 1.33 13.35
C ASP A 322 -2.02 0.79 12.85
N ILE A 323 -2.10 -0.53 12.63
CA ILE A 323 -3.31 -1.16 12.07
C ILE A 323 -4.51 -1.03 13.01
N ALA A 324 -4.30 -1.04 14.34
CA ALA A 324 -5.40 -0.91 15.29
C ALA A 324 -6.05 0.48 15.21
N LYS A 325 -5.25 1.54 15.09
CA LYS A 325 -5.76 2.89 14.83
C LYS A 325 -6.41 3.00 13.46
N ALA A 326 -5.83 2.38 12.42
CA ALA A 326 -6.44 2.37 11.09
C ALA A 326 -7.84 1.74 11.13
N ILE A 327 -8.00 0.58 11.78
CA ILE A 327 -9.30 -0.08 11.98
C ILE A 327 -10.27 0.85 12.71
N TYR A 328 -9.85 1.46 13.82
CA TYR A 328 -10.70 2.38 14.57
C TYR A 328 -11.27 3.52 13.69
N PHE A 329 -10.42 4.18 12.89
CA PHE A 329 -10.88 5.26 12.01
C PHE A 329 -11.72 4.73 10.84
N TYR A 330 -11.39 3.59 10.24
CA TYR A 330 -12.24 2.99 9.20
C TYR A 330 -13.60 2.56 9.75
N GLU A 331 -13.67 1.99 10.95
CA GLU A 331 -14.93 1.66 11.61
C GLU A 331 -15.76 2.91 11.89
N LYS A 332 -15.12 3.98 12.39
CA LYS A 332 -15.74 5.29 12.61
C LYS A 332 -16.39 5.83 11.33
N VAL A 333 -15.68 5.78 10.19
CA VAL A 333 -16.22 6.25 8.90
C VAL A 333 -17.32 5.32 8.38
N SER A 334 -17.16 4.01 8.53
CA SER A 334 -18.10 3.00 7.99
C SER A 334 -19.43 2.90 8.73
N SER A 335 -19.46 3.33 10.00
CA SER A 335 -20.62 3.22 10.91
C SER A 335 -21.49 4.47 10.94
N THR A 336 -21.09 5.56 10.28
CA THR A 336 -21.95 6.74 10.12
C THR A 336 -23.13 6.40 9.20
N GLU A 337 -24.35 6.59 9.70
CA GLU A 337 -25.55 6.51 8.87
C GLU A 337 -25.53 7.61 7.80
N ILE A 338 -25.92 7.23 6.59
CA ILE A 338 -26.05 8.11 5.44
C ILE A 338 -27.41 8.80 5.59
N ASP A 339 -27.45 9.89 6.36
CA ASP A 339 -28.68 10.64 6.60
C ASP A 339 -29.10 11.40 5.33
N GLY A 340 -30.11 10.89 4.63
CA GLY A 340 -30.88 11.58 3.59
C GLY A 340 -30.40 11.43 2.15
N GLU A 341 -31.30 11.66 1.19
CA GLU A 341 -31.12 11.52 -0.27
C GLU A 341 -30.03 12.44 -0.89
N ASN A 342 -29.42 13.34 -0.09
CA ASN A 342 -28.36 14.27 -0.52
C ASN A 342 -27.01 14.03 0.19
N SER A 343 -26.88 12.98 0.99
CA SER A 343 -25.64 12.67 1.68
C SER A 343 -24.58 12.21 0.67
N HIS A 344 -23.51 13.00 0.59
CA HIS A 344 -22.37 12.72 -0.26
C HIS A 344 -21.65 11.49 0.33
N ASP A 345 -21.32 10.48 -0.47
CA ASP A 345 -20.54 9.32 -0.01
C ASP A 345 -19.07 9.74 0.16
N ASP A 346 -18.80 10.40 1.29
CA ASP A 346 -17.48 10.94 1.62
C ASP A 346 -16.59 9.82 2.18
N GLY A 347 -16.31 8.83 1.35
CA GLY A 347 -15.38 7.75 1.66
C GLY A 347 -15.97 6.61 2.52
N VAL A 348 -17.29 6.54 2.69
CA VAL A 348 -17.94 5.47 3.46
C VAL A 348 -17.77 4.13 2.75
N VAL A 349 -18.02 4.08 1.44
CA VAL A 349 -17.80 2.85 0.65
C VAL A 349 -16.33 2.45 0.62
N ASN A 350 -15.42 3.43 0.60
CA ASN A 350 -13.97 3.19 0.63
C ASN A 350 -13.55 2.60 1.98
N ALA A 351 -14.00 3.20 3.08
CA ALA A 351 -13.71 2.70 4.42
C ALA A 351 -14.23 1.28 4.63
N LYS A 352 -15.45 0.97 4.16
CA LYS A 352 -16.00 -0.39 4.18
C LYS A 352 -15.15 -1.37 3.39
N TYR A 353 -14.73 -1.00 2.18
CA TYR A 353 -13.83 -1.83 1.38
C TYR A 353 -12.49 -2.06 2.09
N MET A 354 -11.83 -0.99 2.54
CA MET A 354 -10.53 -1.09 3.23
C MET A 354 -10.61 -1.93 4.50
N LEU A 355 -11.66 -1.75 5.31
CA LEU A 355 -11.91 -2.55 6.49
C LEU A 355 -12.11 -4.04 6.14
N GLY A 356 -12.89 -4.32 5.09
CA GLY A 356 -13.06 -5.67 4.57
C GLY A 356 -11.75 -6.30 4.10
N MET A 357 -10.88 -5.54 3.44
CA MET A 357 -9.55 -6.01 3.02
C MET A 357 -8.62 -6.27 4.21
N ILE A 358 -8.64 -5.39 5.23
CA ILE A 358 -7.86 -5.57 6.47
C ILE A 358 -8.30 -6.84 7.20
N TYR A 359 -9.60 -7.07 7.34
CA TYR A 359 -10.16 -8.28 7.96
C TYR A 359 -9.96 -9.55 7.13
N SER A 360 -9.78 -9.45 5.82
CA SER A 360 -9.47 -10.60 4.96
C SER A 360 -7.98 -10.99 4.99
N ASN A 361 -7.07 -10.04 5.23
CA ASN A 361 -5.64 -10.24 5.08
C ASN A 361 -4.90 -10.47 6.40
N ASN A 362 -5.43 -9.94 7.50
CA ASN A 362 -4.84 -10.08 8.81
C ASN A 362 -5.66 -11.13 9.59
N ASP A 363 -4.97 -12.01 10.32
CA ASP A 363 -5.57 -13.06 11.16
C ASP A 363 -6.23 -12.44 12.43
N VAL A 364 -7.07 -11.41 12.25
CA VAL A 364 -7.72 -10.62 13.32
C VAL A 364 -8.95 -11.36 13.88
N GLY A 365 -8.82 -12.69 14.04
CA GLY A 365 -9.84 -13.59 14.59
C GLY A 365 -10.97 -13.98 13.60
N ASP A 366 -12.06 -14.54 14.15
CA ASP A 366 -13.20 -15.16 13.42
C ASP A 366 -14.07 -14.21 12.56
N LYS A 367 -13.66 -12.94 12.35
CA LYS A 367 -14.46 -11.90 11.64
C LYS A 367 -14.46 -12.02 10.10
N LYS A 368 -14.07 -13.17 9.55
CA LYS A 368 -14.00 -13.42 8.10
C LYS A 368 -15.36 -13.28 7.39
N MET A 369 -16.45 -13.61 8.08
CA MET A 369 -17.81 -13.45 7.54
C MET A 369 -18.26 -11.98 7.50
N ASP A 370 -17.62 -11.10 8.28
CA ASP A 370 -17.89 -9.67 8.27
C ASP A 370 -17.10 -8.95 7.16
N ALA A 371 -15.91 -9.45 6.81
CA ALA A 371 -15.10 -8.94 5.70
C ALA A 371 -15.85 -8.95 4.35
N LEU A 372 -16.43 -10.10 3.97
CA LEU A 372 -17.14 -10.21 2.68
C LEU A 372 -18.42 -9.37 2.66
N LYS A 373 -19.12 -9.22 3.80
CA LYS A 373 -20.30 -8.35 3.92
C LYS A 373 -19.93 -6.89 3.70
N LEU A 374 -18.83 -6.43 4.30
CA LEU A 374 -18.32 -5.07 4.14
C LEU A 374 -17.95 -4.78 2.69
N VAL A 375 -17.21 -5.69 2.04
CA VAL A 375 -16.85 -5.57 0.63
C VAL A 375 -18.08 -5.58 -0.27
N LYS A 376 -19.08 -6.41 0.03
CA LYS A 376 -20.35 -6.44 -0.71
C LYS A 376 -21.12 -5.12 -0.57
N SER A 377 -21.22 -4.58 0.64
CA SER A 377 -21.85 -3.27 0.86
C SER A 377 -21.13 -2.16 0.09
N ALA A 378 -19.79 -2.15 0.05
CA ALA A 378 -19.03 -1.19 -0.75
C ALA A 378 -19.27 -1.34 -2.26
N ALA A 379 -19.34 -2.59 -2.75
CA ALA A 379 -19.61 -2.89 -4.16
C ALA A 379 -21.02 -2.49 -4.59
N GLU A 380 -22.02 -2.70 -3.73
CA GLU A 380 -23.41 -2.23 -3.92
C GLU A 380 -23.49 -0.70 -3.93
N GLY A 381 -22.64 -0.03 -3.15
CA GLY A 381 -22.48 1.43 -3.17
C GLY A 381 -21.78 1.99 -4.43
N GLY A 382 -21.39 1.14 -5.39
CA GLY A 382 -20.81 1.61 -6.65
C GLY A 382 -19.28 1.70 -6.67
N TYR A 383 -18.60 1.27 -5.60
CA TYR A 383 -17.14 1.36 -5.52
C TYR A 383 -16.47 0.32 -6.44
N ALA A 384 -15.83 0.79 -7.52
CA ALA A 384 -15.29 -0.08 -8.56
C ALA A 384 -14.27 -1.13 -8.04
N PRO A 385 -13.38 -0.83 -7.10
CA PRO A 385 -12.45 -1.82 -6.53
C PRO A 385 -13.16 -2.96 -5.79
N ALA A 386 -14.23 -2.65 -5.05
CA ALA A 386 -15.03 -3.66 -4.38
C ALA A 386 -15.78 -4.54 -5.39
N GLN A 387 -16.32 -3.94 -6.46
CA GLN A 387 -16.97 -4.67 -7.56
C GLN A 387 -15.99 -5.59 -8.28
N HIS A 388 -14.78 -5.11 -8.58
CA HIS A 388 -13.70 -5.92 -9.17
C HIS A 388 -13.31 -7.09 -8.26
N TYR A 389 -13.13 -6.83 -6.97
CA TYR A 389 -12.82 -7.88 -5.99
C TYR A 389 -13.91 -8.95 -5.96
N LEU A 390 -15.20 -8.56 -5.94
CA LEU A 390 -16.29 -9.53 -5.94
C LEU A 390 -16.35 -10.34 -7.24
N SER A 391 -16.07 -9.71 -8.39
CA SER A 391 -15.99 -10.43 -9.67
C SER A 391 -14.93 -11.54 -9.61
N GLN A 392 -13.72 -11.22 -9.13
CA GLN A 392 -12.65 -12.20 -8.94
C GLN A 392 -13.02 -13.26 -7.89
N TYR A 393 -13.66 -12.85 -6.79
CA TYR A 393 -14.11 -13.75 -5.74
C TYR A 393 -15.11 -14.80 -6.27
N TYR A 394 -16.04 -14.41 -7.14
CA TYR A 394 -17.02 -15.33 -7.70
C TYR A 394 -16.52 -16.10 -8.92
N GLN A 395 -15.39 -15.71 -9.54
CA GLN A 395 -14.92 -16.30 -10.80
C GLN A 395 -14.81 -17.83 -10.79
N SER A 396 -14.38 -18.44 -9.68
CA SER A 396 -14.25 -19.89 -9.52
C SER A 396 -15.44 -20.55 -8.79
N ARG A 397 -16.47 -19.78 -8.43
CA ARG A 397 -17.59 -20.21 -7.57
C ARG A 397 -18.94 -20.11 -8.27
N ASP A 398 -19.17 -19.03 -8.97
CA ASP A 398 -20.43 -18.68 -9.65
C ASP A 398 -20.12 -17.71 -10.79
N LEU A 399 -20.02 -18.23 -12.01
CA LEU A 399 -19.62 -17.46 -13.18
C LEU A 399 -20.63 -16.36 -13.53
N GLU A 400 -21.92 -16.60 -13.32
CA GLU A 400 -22.98 -15.63 -13.61
C GLU A 400 -22.83 -14.40 -12.70
N LYS A 401 -22.67 -14.62 -11.38
CA LYS A 401 -22.40 -13.53 -10.43
C LYS A 401 -21.07 -12.82 -10.71
N ALA A 402 -20.04 -13.56 -11.10
CA ALA A 402 -18.74 -12.98 -11.44
C ALA A 402 -18.85 -11.99 -12.62
N LEU A 403 -19.61 -12.35 -13.66
CA LEU A 403 -19.87 -11.52 -14.82
C LEU A 403 -20.77 -10.32 -14.49
N GLU A 404 -21.77 -10.51 -13.62
CA GLU A 404 -22.61 -9.41 -13.15
C GLU A 404 -21.79 -8.32 -12.44
N TRP A 405 -20.90 -8.71 -11.53
CA TRP A 405 -20.02 -7.76 -10.85
C TRP A 405 -18.99 -7.12 -11.79
N ALA A 406 -18.51 -7.86 -12.80
CA ALA A 406 -17.62 -7.32 -13.83
C ALA A 406 -18.32 -6.23 -14.66
N ASP A 407 -19.56 -6.46 -15.11
CA ASP A 407 -20.34 -5.49 -15.88
C ASP A 407 -20.64 -4.22 -15.07
N ARG A 408 -21.02 -4.38 -13.79
CA ARG A 408 -21.19 -3.25 -12.85
C ARG A 408 -19.89 -2.45 -12.69
N CYS A 409 -18.75 -3.14 -12.55
CA CYS A 409 -17.43 -2.52 -12.47
C CYS A 409 -17.11 -1.72 -13.75
N GLU A 410 -17.32 -2.30 -14.92
CA GLU A 410 -17.07 -1.64 -16.21
C GLU A 410 -17.94 -0.39 -16.39
N LYS A 411 -19.24 -0.46 -16.07
CA LYS A 411 -20.16 0.68 -16.11
C LYS A 411 -19.73 1.83 -15.21
N ASN A 412 -19.09 1.52 -14.08
CA ASN A 412 -18.55 2.52 -13.15
C ASN A 412 -17.13 3.00 -13.50
N GLY A 413 -16.59 2.63 -14.66
CA GLY A 413 -15.25 3.02 -15.13
C GLY A 413 -14.12 2.21 -14.49
N GLY A 414 -14.43 0.98 -14.09
CA GLY A 414 -13.53 0.04 -13.44
C GLY A 414 -12.42 -0.51 -14.33
N TRP A 415 -11.63 -1.41 -13.75
CA TRP A 415 -10.38 -1.91 -14.28
C TRP A 415 -10.65 -3.06 -15.26
N LYS A 416 -10.22 -2.92 -16.53
CA LYS A 416 -10.20 -4.00 -17.53
C LYS A 416 -8.96 -4.88 -17.39
#